data_AF-A0A1I2TG68-F1
#
_entry.id   AF-A0A1I2TG68-F1
#
_cell.length_a   1.000
_cell.length_b   1.000
_cell.length_c   1.000
_cell.angle_alpha   90.00
_cell.angle_beta   90.00
_cell.angle_gamma   90.00
#
_symmetry.space_group_name_H-M   'P 1'
#
loop_
_entity.id
_entity.type
_entity.pdbx_description
1 polymer ?
#
loop_
_entity_poly.entity_id
_entity_poly.type
_entity_poly.pdbx_seq_one_letter_code
_entity_poly.pdbx_strand_id
1 'polypeptide(L)'
;MNAPGCNFCQSTAKSLATFHANGGSYVGDASWHVTEVGKPTGTNPVKVSAYVKVNPHKVVSKRGASPKTDPGRLMLFDFTLAKGQDRWTVKNLVVN
;
A
#
# COMPACT_ATOMS: atom_id res chain seq x y z
N MET A 1 3.44 23.04 1.38
CA MET A 1 2.83 22.69 2.68
C MET A 1 3.08 21.20 2.91
N ASN A 2 4.10 20.85 3.70
CA ASN A 2 4.47 19.46 3.99
C ASN A 2 3.70 18.99 5.23
N ALA A 3 2.88 17.96 5.08
CA ALA A 3 2.27 17.29 6.24
C ALA A 3 3.40 16.63 7.08
N PRO A 4 3.38 16.73 8.42
CA PRO A 4 4.31 15.98 9.26
C PRO A 4 4.14 14.47 8.99
N GLY A 5 5.25 13.75 8.78
CA GLY A 5 5.23 12.31 8.43
C GLY A 5 5.38 11.98 6.93
N CYS A 6 5.59 12.98 6.07
CA CYS A 6 5.62 12.80 4.60
C CYS A 6 6.86 12.07 4.03
N ASN A 7 7.91 11.80 4.82
CA ASN A 7 9.14 11.18 4.28
C ASN A 7 8.87 9.76 3.75
N PHE A 8 8.03 8.98 4.44
CA PHE A 8 7.65 7.64 3.99
C PHE A 8 6.79 7.71 2.71
N CYS A 9 5.77 8.57 2.69
CA CYS A 9 4.91 8.75 1.52
C CYS A 9 5.68 9.24 0.30
N GLN A 10 6.59 10.21 0.48
CA GLN A 10 7.46 10.72 -0.58
C GLN A 10 8.46 9.66 -1.07
N SER A 11 9.06 8.91 -0.14
CA SER A 11 9.97 7.80 -0.49
C SER A 11 9.26 6.73 -1.30
N THR A 12 8.09 6.28 -0.85
CA THR A 12 7.27 5.28 -1.55
C THR A 12 6.81 5.81 -2.90
N ALA A 13 6.31 7.05 -2.99
CA ALA A 13 5.92 7.66 -4.26
C ALA A 13 7.09 7.78 -5.24
N LYS A 14 8.28 8.19 -4.76
CA LYS A 14 9.50 8.26 -5.57
C LYS A 14 9.96 6.88 -6.05
N SER A 15 9.86 5.87 -5.19
CA SER A 15 10.19 4.48 -5.53
C SER A 15 9.26 3.94 -6.62
N LEU A 16 7.95 4.14 -6.48
CA LEU A 16 6.95 3.76 -7.48
C LEU A 16 7.15 4.50 -8.81
N ALA A 17 7.38 5.82 -8.76
CA ALA A 17 7.67 6.60 -9.95
C ALA A 17 8.94 6.10 -10.67
N THR A 18 9.99 5.77 -9.91
CA THR A 18 11.24 5.21 -10.45
C THR A 18 11.02 3.84 -11.08
N PHE A 19 10.25 2.96 -10.43
CA PHE A 19 9.89 1.66 -10.97
C PHE A 19 9.16 1.79 -12.32
N HIS A 20 8.15 2.65 -12.38
CA HIS A 20 7.42 2.92 -13.63
C HIS A 20 8.31 3.54 -14.70
N ALA A 21 9.14 4.53 -14.37
CA ALA A 21 10.05 5.18 -15.30
C ALA A 21 11.06 4.19 -15.93
N ASN A 22 11.49 3.18 -15.15
CA ASN A 22 12.39 2.13 -15.62
C ASN A 22 11.68 1.06 -16.48
N GLY A 23 10.37 1.18 -16.72
CA GLY A 23 9.57 0.17 -17.40
C GLY A 23 9.36 -1.08 -16.55
N GLY A 24 9.30 -0.92 -15.23
CA GLY A 24 8.97 -1.98 -14.30
C GLY A 24 7.53 -2.47 -14.52
N SER A 25 7.31 -3.76 -14.33
CA SER A 25 6.00 -4.40 -14.49
C SER A 25 5.83 -5.61 -13.58
N TYR A 26 4.61 -6.13 -13.54
CA TYR A 26 4.25 -7.34 -12.81
C TYR A 26 3.75 -8.41 -13.79
N VAL A 27 4.01 -9.68 -13.47
CA VAL A 27 3.45 -10.83 -14.18
C VAL A 27 2.64 -11.67 -13.19
N GLY A 28 1.39 -11.95 -13.53
CA GLY A 28 0.41 -12.56 -12.63
C GLY A 28 -0.42 -11.50 -11.90
N ASP A 29 -1.07 -11.92 -10.81
CA ASP A 29 -1.94 -11.06 -10.01
C ASP A 29 -1.17 -10.40 -8.86
N ALA A 30 -0.80 -9.14 -9.05
CA ALA A 30 -0.15 -8.30 -8.04
C ALA A 30 -1.15 -7.50 -7.18
N SER A 31 -2.44 -7.83 -7.23
CA SER A 31 -3.48 -7.11 -6.50
C SER A 31 -3.38 -7.34 -4.99
N TRP A 32 -3.83 -6.34 -4.23
CA TRP A 32 -3.90 -6.37 -2.79
C TRP A 32 -5.34 -6.62 -2.38
N HIS A 33 -5.58 -7.69 -1.61
CA HIS A 33 -6.91 -8.11 -1.22
C HIS A 33 -7.11 -7.91 0.27
N VAL A 34 -8.10 -7.10 0.66
CA VAL A 34 -8.55 -7.05 2.04
C VAL A 34 -9.29 -8.35 2.35
N THR A 35 -8.75 -9.15 3.27
CA THR A 35 -9.35 -10.44 3.64
C THR A 35 -10.20 -10.34 4.89
N GLU A 36 -9.83 -9.45 5.81
CA GLU A 36 -10.55 -9.22 7.06
C GLU A 36 -10.38 -7.76 7.50
N VAL A 37 -11.42 -7.19 8.09
CA VAL A 37 -11.45 -5.82 8.60
C VAL A 37 -11.85 -5.86 10.07
N GLY A 38 -11.00 -5.32 10.93
CA GLY A 38 -11.26 -5.16 12.35
C GLY A 38 -12.34 -4.11 12.63
N LYS A 39 -12.92 -4.17 13.82
CA LYS A 39 -13.94 -3.20 14.25
C LYS A 39 -13.34 -1.78 14.28
N PRO A 40 -13.95 -0.80 13.57
CA PRO A 40 -13.48 0.58 13.63
C PRO A 40 -13.62 1.18 15.04
N THR A 41 -12.67 2.03 15.43
CA THR A 41 -12.67 2.75 16.71
C THR A 41 -12.46 4.25 16.51
N GLY A 42 -13.00 5.07 17.41
CA GLY A 42 -12.98 6.54 17.27
C GLY A 42 -14.04 7.08 16.30
N THR A 43 -14.13 8.40 16.19
CA THR A 43 -15.18 9.08 15.41
C THR A 43 -14.62 10.01 14.33
N ASN A 44 -13.54 10.74 14.61
CA ASN A 44 -12.72 11.46 13.62
C ASN A 44 -11.39 11.92 14.27
N PRO A 45 -10.24 11.28 13.98
CA PRO A 45 -10.07 10.20 13.03
C PRO A 45 -10.60 8.86 13.55
N VAL A 46 -11.04 8.02 12.62
CA VAL A 46 -11.38 6.60 12.83
C VAL A 46 -10.13 5.76 12.66
N LYS A 47 -9.90 4.80 13.55
CA LYS A 47 -8.86 3.78 13.42
C LYS A 47 -9.48 2.47 13.01
N VAL A 48 -8.90 1.81 12.01
CA VAL A 48 -9.34 0.50 11.54
C VAL A 48 -8.11 -0.33 11.17
N SER A 49 -8.11 -1.60 11.53
CA SER A 49 -7.09 -2.56 11.14
C SER A 49 -7.64 -3.46 10.05
N ALA A 50 -6.83 -3.85 9.08
CA ALA A 50 -7.23 -4.80 8.05
C ALA A 50 -6.10 -5.76 7.68
N TYR A 51 -6.43 -7.03 7.52
CA TYR A 51 -5.53 -8.00 6.93
C TYR A 51 -5.57 -7.87 5.42
N VAL A 52 -4.41 -7.67 4.80
CA VAL A 52 -4.26 -7.53 3.36
C VAL A 52 -3.37 -8.65 2.85
N LYS A 53 -3.93 -9.47 1.96
CA LYS A 53 -3.23 -10.54 1.27
C LYS A 53 -2.75 -10.06 -0.10
N VAL A 54 -1.49 -10.35 -0.39
CA VAL A 54 -0.91 -10.20 -1.73
C VAL A 54 -0.57 -11.60 -2.23
N ASN A 55 -1.09 -11.97 -3.41
CA ASN A 55 -0.82 -13.26 -4.01
C ASN A 55 0.64 -13.34 -4.53
N PRO A 56 1.23 -14.54 -4.61
CA PRO A 56 2.50 -14.72 -5.28
C PRO A 56 2.42 -14.23 -6.73
N HIS A 57 3.41 -13.44 -7.14
CA HIS A 57 3.48 -12.88 -8.50
C HIS A 57 4.95 -12.72 -8.88
N LYS A 58 5.24 -12.28 -10.11
CA LYS A 58 6.60 -11.94 -10.51
C LYS A 58 6.75 -10.45 -10.73
N VAL A 59 7.88 -9.91 -10.30
CA VAL A 59 8.26 -8.50 -10.49
C VAL A 59 9.35 -8.44 -11.56
N VAL A 60 9.13 -7.58 -12.54
CA VAL A 60 10.14 -7.17 -13.53
C VAL A 60 10.57 -5.76 -13.15
N SER A 61 11.77 -5.60 -12.60
CA SER A 61 12.18 -4.32 -11.99
C SER A 61 12.47 -3.19 -13.00
N LYS A 62 12.80 -3.56 -14.23
CA LYS A 62 13.07 -2.65 -15.34
C LYS A 62 12.91 -3.38 -16.67
N ARG A 63 12.77 -2.63 -17.77
CA ARG A 63 12.69 -3.18 -19.12
C ARG A 63 13.81 -4.20 -19.39
N GLY A 64 13.44 -5.41 -19.82
CA GLY A 64 14.38 -6.48 -20.15
C GLY A 64 15.00 -7.22 -18.96
N ALA A 65 14.67 -6.88 -17.71
CA ALA A 65 15.11 -7.65 -16.56
C ALA A 65 14.39 -9.00 -16.47
N SER A 66 15.10 -10.02 -16.00
CA SER A 66 14.48 -11.32 -15.70
C SER A 66 13.45 -11.19 -14.58
N PRO A 67 12.24 -11.76 -14.72
CA PRO A 67 11.23 -11.73 -13.67
C PRO A 67 11.73 -12.42 -12.39
N LYS A 68 11.48 -11.80 -11.24
CA LYS A 68 11.76 -12.38 -9.91
C LYS A 68 10.45 -12.68 -9.19
N THR A 69 10.36 -13.84 -8.56
CA THR A 69 9.19 -14.22 -7.76
C THR A 69 9.11 -13.36 -6.49
N ASP A 70 7.99 -12.69 -6.28
CA ASP A 70 7.53 -12.26 -4.96
C ASP A 70 6.61 -13.38 -4.42
N PRO A 71 6.93 -14.02 -3.29
CA PRO A 71 6.15 -15.14 -2.77
C PRO A 71 4.74 -14.75 -2.29
N GLY A 72 4.40 -13.46 -2.30
CA GLY A 72 3.18 -12.99 -1.66
C GLY A 72 3.31 -13.03 -0.14
N ARG A 73 2.33 -12.43 0.54
CA ARG A 73 2.33 -12.30 2.00
C ARG A 73 0.96 -11.86 2.50
N LEU A 74 0.67 -12.18 3.76
CA LEU A 74 -0.42 -11.58 4.53
C LEU A 74 0.19 -10.55 5.45
N MET A 75 -0.33 -9.32 5.44
CA MET A 75 0.17 -8.19 6.22
C MET A 75 -0.99 -7.56 7.00
N LEU A 76 -0.72 -7.05 8.20
CA LEU A 76 -1.71 -6.30 8.98
C LEU A 76 -1.49 -4.80 8.77
N PHE A 77 -2.51 -4.11 8.26
CA PHE A 77 -2.46 -2.67 8.06
C PHE A 77 -3.32 -1.98 9.11
N ASP A 78 -2.72 -1.04 9.84
CA ASP A 78 -3.44 -0.15 10.74
C ASP A 78 -3.62 1.22 10.06
N PHE A 79 -4.86 1.56 9.75
CA PHE A 79 -5.24 2.81 9.11
C PHE A 79 -5.78 3.80 10.13
N THR A 80 -5.30 5.04 10.06
CA THR A 80 -5.97 6.20 10.66
C THR A 80 -6.69 6.96 9.53
N LEU A 81 -8.01 6.96 9.54
CA LEU A 81 -8.86 7.53 8.51
C LEU A 81 -9.55 8.80 9.04
N ALA A 82 -9.54 9.88 8.26
CA ALA A 82 -10.36 11.05 8.53
C ALA A 82 -11.53 11.10 7.56
N LYS A 83 -12.73 11.41 8.07
CA LYS A 83 -13.92 11.58 7.25
C LYS A 83 -13.91 12.98 6.62
N GLY A 84 -13.82 13.04 5.28
CA GLY A 84 -14.13 14.24 4.50
C GLY A 84 -15.61 14.28 4.13
N GLN A 85 -16.03 15.31 3.36
CA GLN A 85 -17.42 15.44 2.90
C GLN A 85 -17.88 14.22 2.08
N ASP A 86 -17.10 13.80 1.09
CA ASP A 86 -17.48 12.70 0.17
C ASP A 86 -16.52 11.50 0.19
N ARG A 87 -15.43 11.58 0.96
CA ARG A 87 -14.39 10.55 0.95
C ARG A 87 -13.66 10.44 2.27
N TRP A 88 -13.22 9.23 2.57
CA TRP A 88 -12.25 8.98 3.62
C TRP A 88 -10.85 9.29 3.12
N THR A 89 -10.02 9.87 3.97
CA THR A 89 -8.60 10.10 3.70
C THR A 89 -7.76 9.34 4.69
N VAL A 90 -6.80 8.55 4.19
CA VAL A 90 -5.77 7.93 5.04
C VAL A 90 -4.85 9.04 5.56
N LYS A 91 -4.82 9.23 6.87
CA LYS A 91 -3.94 10.18 7.57
C LYS A 91 -2.65 9.53 8.04
N ASN A 92 -2.74 8.28 8.48
CA ASN A 92 -1.58 7.49 8.84
C ASN A 92 -1.81 6.02 8.43
N LEU A 93 -0.71 5.35 8.11
CA LEU A 93 -0.68 3.95 7.73
C LEU A 93 0.53 3.29 8.39
N VAL A 94 0.27 2.23 9.16
CA VAL A 94 1.32 1.37 9.73
C VAL A 94 1.13 -0.03 9.15
N VAL A 95 2.22 -0.66 8.73
CA VAL A 95 2.24 -2.03 8.21
C VAL A 95 3.00 -2.89 9.22
N ASN A 96 2.32 -3.91 9.75
CA ASN A 96 2.87 -4.89 10.69
C ASN A 96 2.97 -6.27 10.05
#